data_AF-A0A7G5E439-F1
#
_entry.id   AF-A0A7G5E439-F1
#
_cell.length_a   1.000
_cell.length_b   1.000
_cell.length_c   1.000
_cell.angle_alpha   90.00
_cell.angle_beta   90.00
_cell.angle_gamma   90.00
#
_symmetry.space_group_name_H-M   'P 1'
#
loop_
_entity.id
_entity.type
_entity.pdbx_description
1 polymer ?
#
loop_
_entity_poly.entity_id
_entity_poly.type
_entity_poly.pdbx_seq_one_letter_code
_entity_poly.pdbx_strand_id
1 'polypeptide(L)'
;MIKRFFTIAIVLTAYSCNGISQDEYEKLKSENQSLKSELNEFKFGSANLLSNAKRMITGKSFENAKSELNSLLEKHPDSKEAIEAKELLKDVEFNINKENELKEKAIVQAERSKNEAIKSLRQKTDDIRNITWYSDKSTPQYTNSNSFHLYFGTKKDTKPWLQLAINYTADDWLFIKRYIIKTDNDTYTINPSYSEINTDNGAGEIWEWYDVPVDQEKYKMIEDIIKSKNAKIRHEGKQYYKDRAITQKEKQALQNILTAYKALGGEQPNG
;
A
#
# COMPACT_ATOMS: atom_id res chain seq x y z
N MET A 1 -2.77 -38.83 102.25
CA MET A 1 -1.36 -38.43 102.05
C MET A 1 -1.30 -37.62 100.76
N ILE A 2 -0.71 -36.43 100.89
CA ILE A 2 -0.59 -35.36 99.88
C ILE A 2 0.31 -35.80 98.72
N LYS A 3 0.00 -35.40 97.48
CA LYS A 3 0.92 -34.60 96.62
C LYS A 3 0.28 -34.16 95.30
N ARG A 4 0.24 -32.83 95.13
CA ARG A 4 -0.02 -32.05 93.91
C ARG A 4 1.19 -32.10 92.96
N PHE A 5 0.94 -32.02 91.67
CA PHE A 5 1.78 -31.40 90.61
C PHE A 5 0.80 -30.97 89.48
N PHE A 6 0.49 -29.68 89.24
CA PHE A 6 1.16 -28.70 88.36
C PHE A 6 1.50 -29.33 86.98
N THR A 7 1.12 -28.86 85.77
CA THR A 7 0.85 -27.53 85.16
C THR A 7 0.30 -27.88 83.73
N ILE A 8 -0.58 -27.15 83.02
CA ILE A 8 -0.36 -25.96 82.15
C ILE A 8 -1.75 -25.64 81.57
N ALA A 9 -2.26 -24.42 81.78
CA ALA A 9 -3.45 -23.92 81.09
C ALA A 9 -2.99 -23.06 79.90
N ILE A 10 -3.26 -23.53 78.68
CA ILE A 10 -3.08 -22.75 77.46
C ILE A 10 -4.26 -21.79 77.36
N VAL A 11 -4.02 -20.52 77.63
CA VAL A 11 -4.94 -19.43 77.31
C VAL A 11 -4.83 -19.16 75.82
N LEU A 12 -5.73 -19.75 75.03
CA LEU A 12 -5.97 -19.37 73.65
C LEU A 12 -6.72 -18.04 73.65
N THR A 13 -5.98 -16.96 73.49
CA THR A 13 -6.52 -15.65 73.14
C THR A 13 -7.09 -15.73 71.73
N ALA A 14 -8.42 -15.77 71.63
CA ALA A 14 -9.14 -15.63 70.38
C ALA A 14 -8.95 -14.20 69.86
N TYR A 15 -7.95 -14.00 69.00
CA TYR A 15 -7.93 -12.87 68.09
C TYR A 15 -9.13 -13.02 67.16
N SER A 16 -10.10 -12.13 67.31
CA SER A 16 -11.23 -11.99 66.39
C SER A 16 -10.69 -11.64 65.00
N CYS A 17 -10.62 -12.63 64.12
CA CYS A 17 -10.70 -12.38 62.69
C CYS A 17 -12.02 -11.65 62.46
N ASN A 18 -11.97 -10.37 62.06
CA ASN A 18 -13.07 -9.69 61.38
C ASN A 18 -13.23 -10.34 59.98
N GLY A 19 -13.62 -11.62 59.97
CA GLY A 19 -14.03 -12.34 58.78
C GLY A 19 -15.50 -12.04 58.53
N ILE A 20 -15.83 -11.77 57.26
CA ILE A 20 -17.20 -11.63 56.77
C ILE A 20 -18.03 -12.80 57.30
N SER A 21 -19.23 -12.50 57.83
CA SER A 21 -20.11 -13.57 58.35
C SER A 21 -20.52 -14.51 57.21
N GLN A 22 -20.72 -15.80 57.49
CA GLN A 22 -21.10 -16.78 56.47
C GLN A 22 -22.36 -16.37 55.69
N ASP A 23 -23.32 -15.74 56.39
CA ASP A 23 -24.56 -15.23 55.79
C ASP A 23 -24.31 -14.05 54.84
N GLU A 24 -23.40 -13.14 55.20
CA GLU A 24 -23.01 -12.01 54.36
C GLU A 24 -22.23 -12.48 53.11
N TYR A 25 -21.39 -13.51 53.25
CA TYR A 25 -20.72 -14.15 52.11
C TYR A 25 -21.70 -14.80 51.13
N GLU A 26 -22.66 -15.59 51.60
CA GLU A 26 -23.67 -16.21 50.73
C GLU A 26 -24.59 -15.15 50.09
N LYS A 27 -24.91 -14.06 50.81
CA LYS A 27 -25.66 -12.93 50.26
C LYS A 27 -24.91 -12.24 49.13
N LEU A 28 -23.64 -11.85 49.33
CA LEU A 28 -22.81 -11.23 48.30
C LEU A 28 -22.61 -12.14 47.09
N LYS A 29 -22.47 -13.45 47.31
CA LYS A 29 -22.35 -14.44 46.23
C LYS A 29 -23.62 -14.55 45.39
N SER A 30 -24.79 -14.59 46.05
CA SER A 30 -26.09 -14.57 45.38
C SER A 30 -26.31 -13.28 44.57
N GLU A 31 -26.01 -12.12 45.17
CA GLU A 31 -26.09 -10.82 44.49
C GLU A 31 -25.15 -10.76 43.28
N ASN A 32 -23.92 -11.27 43.41
CA ASN A 32 -22.97 -11.33 42.30
C ASN A 32 -23.46 -12.24 41.16
N GLN A 33 -24.15 -13.35 41.48
CA GLN A 33 -24.77 -14.22 40.49
C GLN A 33 -25.96 -13.54 39.80
N SER A 34 -26.81 -12.82 40.54
CA SER A 34 -27.91 -12.02 39.98
C SER A 34 -27.39 -10.95 39.03
N LEU A 35 -26.42 -10.15 39.47
CA LEU A 35 -25.80 -9.11 38.67
C LEU A 35 -25.14 -9.68 37.41
N LYS A 36 -24.45 -10.82 37.49
CA LYS A 36 -23.90 -11.50 36.31
C LYS A 36 -24.98 -11.91 35.32
N SER A 37 -26.14 -12.35 35.83
CA SER A 37 -27.27 -12.78 35.00
C SER A 37 -27.94 -11.58 34.31
N GLU A 38 -28.15 -10.48 35.05
CA GLU A 38 -28.67 -9.22 34.50
C GLU A 38 -27.72 -8.61 33.47
N LEU A 39 -26.41 -8.63 33.72
CA LEU A 39 -25.41 -8.09 32.80
C LEU A 39 -25.33 -8.95 31.53
N ASN A 40 -25.51 -10.26 31.66
CA ASN A 40 -25.62 -11.17 30.52
C ASN A 40 -26.90 -10.91 29.72
N GLU A 41 -28.04 -10.73 30.36
CA GLU A 41 -29.30 -10.38 29.68
C GLU A 41 -29.22 -9.00 29.01
N PHE A 42 -28.56 -8.03 29.65
CA PHE A 42 -28.34 -6.71 29.05
C PHE A 42 -27.42 -6.79 27.82
N LYS A 43 -26.34 -7.57 27.87
CA LYS A 43 -25.41 -7.69 26.73
C LYS A 43 -25.91 -8.60 25.62
N PHE A 44 -26.57 -9.70 25.97
CA PHE A 44 -26.92 -10.78 25.06
C PHE A 44 -28.42 -11.01 24.93
N GLY A 45 -29.27 -10.18 25.54
CA GLY A 45 -30.72 -10.27 25.36
C GLY A 45 -31.11 -10.13 23.89
N SER A 46 -32.11 -10.89 23.46
CA SER A 46 -32.51 -11.03 22.06
C SER A 46 -32.78 -9.66 21.38
N ALA A 47 -33.45 -8.73 22.09
CA ALA A 47 -33.73 -7.39 21.60
C ALA A 47 -32.47 -6.53 21.40
N ASN A 48 -31.48 -6.65 22.28
CA ASN A 48 -30.23 -5.88 22.20
C ASN A 48 -29.36 -6.39 21.05
N LEU A 49 -29.24 -7.71 20.90
CA LEU A 49 -28.52 -8.32 19.77
C LEU A 49 -29.16 -7.91 18.42
N LEU A 50 -30.49 -7.94 18.33
CA LEU A 50 -31.20 -7.54 17.11
C LEU A 50 -31.01 -6.04 16.80
N SER A 51 -31.10 -5.18 17.82
CA SER A 51 -30.87 -3.74 17.69
C SER A 51 -29.44 -3.42 17.24
N ASN A 52 -28.45 -4.09 17.82
CA ASN A 52 -27.05 -3.99 17.42
C ASN A 52 -26.84 -4.42 15.97
N ALA A 53 -27.40 -5.56 15.58
CA ALA A 53 -27.34 -6.06 14.21
C ALA A 53 -27.94 -5.04 13.22
N LYS A 54 -29.13 -4.50 13.50
CA LYS A 54 -29.77 -3.45 12.67
C LYS A 54 -28.89 -2.21 12.53
N ARG A 55 -28.23 -1.78 13.61
CA ARG A 55 -27.27 -0.65 13.59
C ARG A 55 -26.05 -0.98 12.70
N MET A 56 -25.51 -2.20 12.80
CA MET A 56 -24.39 -2.65 11.96
C MET A 56 -24.79 -2.73 10.48
N ILE A 57 -25.99 -3.22 10.16
CA ILE A 57 -26.55 -3.24 8.80
C ILE A 57 -26.64 -1.81 8.24
N THR A 58 -27.19 -0.87 9.03
CA THR A 58 -27.28 0.54 8.64
C THR A 58 -25.89 1.14 8.41
N GLY A 59 -24.91 0.76 9.22
CA GLY A 59 -23.50 1.11 9.07
C GLY A 59 -22.74 0.30 7.99
N LYS A 60 -23.42 -0.54 7.20
CA LYS A 60 -22.84 -1.44 6.18
C LYS A 60 -21.74 -2.37 6.71
N SER A 61 -21.74 -2.63 8.00
CA SER A 61 -20.82 -3.57 8.66
C SER A 61 -21.43 -4.98 8.62
N PHE A 62 -21.63 -5.52 7.41
CA PHE A 62 -22.43 -6.72 7.20
C PHE A 62 -21.85 -7.98 7.84
N GLU A 63 -20.53 -8.15 7.86
CA GLU A 63 -19.88 -9.28 8.55
C GLU A 63 -20.10 -9.25 10.07
N ASN A 64 -20.02 -8.05 10.67
CA ASN A 64 -20.32 -7.88 12.09
C ASN A 64 -21.80 -8.13 12.37
N ALA A 65 -22.69 -7.65 11.50
CA ALA A 65 -24.13 -7.92 11.59
C ALA A 65 -24.43 -9.42 11.51
N LYS A 66 -23.78 -10.14 10.59
CA LYS A 66 -23.90 -11.59 10.45
C LYS A 66 -23.52 -12.32 11.73
N SER A 67 -22.39 -11.94 12.33
CA SER A 67 -21.93 -12.49 13.62
C SER A 67 -22.94 -12.25 14.74
N GLU A 68 -23.45 -11.02 14.86
CA GLU A 68 -24.42 -10.63 15.89
C GLU A 68 -25.76 -11.39 15.73
N LEU A 69 -26.27 -11.49 14.49
CA LEU A 69 -27.48 -12.25 14.15
C LEU A 69 -27.31 -13.74 14.45
N ASN A 70 -26.17 -14.34 14.11
CA ASN A 70 -25.89 -15.74 14.44
C ASN A 70 -25.83 -15.96 15.96
N SER A 71 -25.24 -15.04 16.72
CA SER A 71 -25.23 -15.14 18.18
C SER A 71 -26.63 -15.07 18.78
N LEU A 72 -27.52 -14.24 18.20
CA LEU A 72 -28.93 -14.20 18.58
C LEU A 72 -29.62 -15.54 18.32
N LEU A 73 -29.43 -16.11 17.11
CA LEU A 73 -30.05 -17.37 16.74
C LEU A 73 -29.55 -18.56 17.58
N GLU A 74 -28.29 -18.53 18.01
CA GLU A 74 -27.70 -19.56 18.88
C GLU A 74 -28.21 -19.45 20.32
N LYS A 75 -28.28 -18.23 20.87
CA LYS A 75 -28.61 -18.00 22.29
C LYS A 75 -30.10 -17.91 22.57
N HIS A 76 -30.89 -17.46 21.59
CA HIS A 76 -32.33 -17.18 21.73
C HIS A 76 -33.16 -17.75 20.57
N PRO A 77 -33.04 -19.05 20.22
CA PRO A 77 -33.62 -19.63 19.01
C PRO A 77 -35.14 -19.51 18.88
N ASP A 78 -35.85 -19.50 20.02
CA ASP A 78 -37.32 -19.48 20.10
C ASP A 78 -37.90 -18.06 20.34
N SER A 79 -37.04 -17.03 20.37
CA SER A 79 -37.46 -15.64 20.56
C SER A 79 -38.18 -15.08 19.33
N LYS A 80 -39.03 -14.07 19.51
CA LYS A 80 -39.67 -13.36 18.39
C LYS A 80 -38.61 -12.66 17.53
N GLU A 81 -37.56 -12.16 18.17
CA GLU A 81 -36.42 -11.53 17.52
C GLU A 81 -35.64 -12.53 16.64
N ALA A 82 -35.62 -13.82 16.98
CA ALA A 82 -34.96 -14.84 16.16
C ALA A 82 -35.67 -15.06 14.81
N ILE A 83 -36.98 -14.83 14.72
CA ILE A 83 -37.70 -14.88 13.45
C ILE A 83 -37.23 -13.73 12.55
N GLU A 84 -37.20 -12.50 13.09
CA GLU A 84 -36.71 -11.33 12.36
C GLU A 84 -35.22 -11.46 12.00
N ALA A 85 -34.41 -12.01 12.92
CA ALA A 85 -32.99 -12.24 12.67
C ALA A 85 -32.73 -13.18 11.49
N LYS A 86 -33.55 -14.23 11.32
CA LYS A 86 -33.47 -15.13 10.14
C LYS A 86 -33.77 -14.41 8.84
N GLU A 87 -34.69 -13.45 8.83
CA GLU A 87 -34.97 -12.65 7.64
C GLU A 87 -33.84 -11.68 7.32
N LEU A 88 -33.39 -10.91 8.32
CA LEU A 88 -32.26 -9.99 8.18
C LEU A 88 -30.97 -10.70 7.76
N LEU A 89 -30.76 -11.94 8.21
CA LEU A 89 -29.57 -12.71 7.85
C LEU A 89 -29.50 -12.96 6.35
N LYS A 90 -30.63 -13.21 5.67
CA LYS A 90 -30.67 -13.40 4.21
C LYS A 90 -30.22 -12.14 3.47
N ASP A 91 -30.70 -10.97 3.91
CA ASP A 91 -30.33 -9.68 3.33
C ASP A 91 -28.86 -9.36 3.59
N VAL A 92 -28.36 -9.64 4.80
CA VAL A 92 -26.95 -9.49 5.17
C VAL A 92 -26.06 -10.36 4.29
N GLU A 93 -26.40 -11.64 4.13
CA GLU A 93 -25.63 -12.57 3.29
C GLU A 93 -25.64 -12.16 1.82
N PHE A 94 -26.78 -11.69 1.31
CA PHE A 94 -26.86 -11.14 -0.05
C PHE A 94 -25.92 -9.94 -0.23
N ASN A 95 -25.90 -9.01 0.72
CA ASN A 95 -25.01 -7.84 0.65
C ASN A 95 -23.53 -8.21 0.78
N ILE A 96 -23.18 -9.16 1.66
CA ILE A 96 -21.80 -9.69 1.77
C ILE A 96 -21.36 -10.27 0.42
N ASN A 97 -22.19 -11.13 -0.19
CA ASN A 97 -21.87 -11.73 -1.48
C ASN A 97 -21.71 -10.67 -2.57
N LYS A 98 -22.59 -9.68 -2.62
CA LYS A 98 -22.49 -8.56 -3.55
C LYS A 98 -21.23 -7.72 -3.34
N GLU A 99 -20.85 -7.44 -2.10
CA GLU A 99 -19.59 -6.73 -1.80
C GLU A 99 -18.37 -7.55 -2.21
N ASN A 100 -18.38 -8.85 -1.97
CA ASN A 100 -17.30 -9.74 -2.37
C ASN A 100 -17.18 -9.84 -3.90
N GLU A 101 -18.30 -9.94 -4.63
CA GLU A 101 -18.30 -9.88 -6.10
C GLU A 101 -17.76 -8.56 -6.63
N LEU A 102 -18.11 -7.43 -6.00
CA LEU A 102 -17.61 -6.11 -6.41
C LEU A 102 -16.10 -5.99 -6.15
N LYS A 103 -15.62 -6.49 -5.00
CA LYS A 103 -14.19 -6.55 -4.67
C LYS A 103 -13.45 -7.41 -5.68
N GLU A 104 -13.96 -8.59 -6.00
CA GLU A 104 -13.37 -9.50 -6.99
C GLU A 104 -13.32 -8.87 -8.38
N LYS A 105 -14.42 -8.26 -8.84
CA LYS A 105 -14.45 -7.52 -10.12
C LYS A 105 -13.44 -6.38 -10.14
N ALA A 106 -13.27 -5.66 -9.03
CA ALA A 106 -12.29 -4.59 -8.91
C ALA A 106 -10.85 -5.13 -8.98
N ILE A 107 -10.56 -6.28 -8.34
CA ILE A 107 -9.26 -6.95 -8.41
C ILE A 107 -8.95 -7.38 -9.85
N VAL A 108 -9.87 -8.09 -10.50
CA VAL A 108 -9.71 -8.55 -11.89
C VAL A 108 -9.53 -7.37 -12.85
N GLN A 109 -10.28 -6.29 -12.67
CA GLN A 109 -10.15 -5.08 -13.50
C GLN A 109 -8.80 -4.37 -13.26
N ALA A 110 -8.33 -4.31 -12.02
CA ALA A 110 -7.03 -3.74 -11.68
C ALA A 110 -5.87 -4.56 -12.28
N GLU A 111 -5.94 -5.89 -12.20
CA GLU A 111 -4.97 -6.80 -12.82
C GLU A 111 -4.96 -6.68 -14.35
N ARG A 112 -6.14 -6.64 -14.98
CA ARG A 112 -6.26 -6.42 -16.42
C ARG A 112 -5.63 -5.08 -16.83
N SER A 113 -5.90 -4.02 -16.07
CA SER A 113 -5.36 -2.68 -16.35
C SER A 113 -3.83 -2.66 -16.22
N LYS A 114 -3.27 -3.34 -15.20
CA LYS A 114 -1.82 -3.53 -15.06
C LYS A 114 -1.22 -4.28 -16.25
N ASN A 115 -1.82 -5.41 -16.63
CA ASN A 115 -1.34 -6.25 -17.73
C ASN A 115 -1.36 -5.53 -19.07
N GLU A 116 -2.41 -4.74 -19.35
CA GLU A 116 -2.45 -3.93 -20.56
C GLU A 116 -1.41 -2.80 -20.53
N ALA A 117 -1.18 -2.16 -19.38
CA ALA A 117 -0.21 -1.08 -19.26
C ALA A 117 1.24 -1.55 -19.48
N ILE A 118 1.60 -2.78 -19.11
CA ILE A 118 2.95 -3.32 -19.30
C ILE A 118 3.17 -4.00 -20.65
N LYS A 119 2.11 -4.18 -21.46
CA LYS A 119 2.18 -4.94 -22.72
C LYS A 119 3.14 -4.35 -23.75
N SER A 120 3.31 -3.03 -23.76
CA SER A 120 4.27 -2.32 -24.61
C SER A 120 5.70 -2.33 -24.06
N LEU A 121 5.92 -2.90 -22.88
CA LEU A 121 7.19 -2.85 -22.18
C LEU A 121 7.99 -4.15 -22.33
N ARG A 122 9.30 -4.04 -22.18
CA ARG A 122 10.21 -5.15 -21.88
C ARG A 122 10.41 -5.22 -20.38
N GLN A 123 10.39 -6.45 -19.89
CA GLN A 123 10.64 -6.77 -18.49
C GLN A 123 11.96 -7.52 -18.38
N LYS A 124 12.81 -7.12 -17.43
CA LYS A 124 14.05 -7.81 -17.10
C LYS A 124 14.17 -7.95 -15.59
N THR A 125 14.28 -9.17 -15.10
CA THR A 125 14.49 -9.44 -13.67
C THR A 125 15.97 -9.61 -13.37
N ASP A 126 16.44 -8.92 -12.34
CA ASP A 126 17.71 -9.13 -11.67
C ASP A 126 17.44 -9.97 -10.42
N ASP A 127 17.68 -11.28 -10.52
CA ASP A 127 17.38 -12.24 -9.45
C ASP A 127 18.30 -12.06 -8.22
N ILE A 128 19.48 -11.47 -8.39
CA ILE A 128 20.41 -11.20 -7.29
C ILE A 128 19.86 -10.05 -6.43
N ARG A 129 19.39 -8.99 -7.07
CA ARG A 129 18.85 -7.80 -6.38
C ARG A 129 17.36 -7.90 -6.08
N ASN A 130 16.69 -8.92 -6.63
CA ASN A 130 15.23 -9.09 -6.63
C ASN A 130 14.51 -7.85 -7.19
N ILE A 131 15.02 -7.30 -8.30
CA ILE A 131 14.46 -6.13 -8.97
C ILE A 131 13.94 -6.54 -10.33
N THR A 132 12.72 -6.16 -10.65
CA THR A 132 12.19 -6.21 -12.01
C THR A 132 12.25 -4.82 -12.61
N TRP A 133 12.97 -4.69 -13.73
CA TRP A 133 13.08 -3.47 -14.52
C TRP A 133 12.13 -3.49 -15.70
N TYR A 134 11.44 -2.37 -15.92
CA TYR A 134 10.52 -2.15 -17.02
C TYR A 134 11.00 -1.00 -17.89
N SER A 135 11.17 -1.26 -19.19
CA SER A 135 11.53 -0.26 -20.21
C SER A 135 10.61 -0.39 -21.41
N ASP A 136 10.38 0.67 -22.18
CA ASP A 136 9.55 0.56 -23.38
C ASP A 136 10.27 -0.31 -24.44
N LYS A 137 9.53 -1.14 -25.19
CA LYS A 137 10.09 -1.99 -26.27
C LYS A 137 10.85 -1.21 -27.34
N SER A 138 10.59 0.08 -27.48
CA SER A 138 11.27 0.97 -28.40
C SER A 138 12.61 1.52 -27.89
N THR A 139 12.87 1.44 -26.58
CA THR A 139 14.09 1.93 -25.93
C THR A 139 15.29 1.11 -26.42
N PRO A 140 16.47 1.70 -26.68
CA PRO A 140 17.68 0.92 -26.98
C PRO A 140 18.02 -0.09 -25.87
N GLN A 141 18.65 -1.21 -26.24
CA GLN A 141 19.13 -2.20 -25.27
C GLN A 141 20.47 -1.78 -24.63
N TYR A 142 21.26 -0.99 -25.34
CA TYR A 142 22.60 -0.57 -24.98
C TYR A 142 22.68 0.96 -24.95
N THR A 143 23.67 1.49 -24.24
CA THR A 143 23.86 2.95 -24.06
C THR A 143 24.54 3.63 -25.25
N ASN A 144 25.12 2.87 -26.18
CA ASN A 144 25.73 3.36 -27.42
C ASN A 144 24.69 3.71 -28.51
N SER A 145 23.55 4.26 -28.11
CA SER A 145 22.55 4.80 -29.04
C SER A 145 21.85 6.00 -28.42
N ASN A 146 21.74 7.08 -29.22
CA ASN A 146 21.07 8.31 -28.82
C ASN A 146 19.63 8.03 -28.35
N SER A 147 19.32 8.41 -27.11
CA SER A 147 17.97 8.24 -26.57
C SER A 147 17.67 9.18 -25.41
N PHE A 148 16.38 9.45 -25.22
CA PHE A 148 15.81 10.13 -24.06
C PHE A 148 14.65 9.27 -23.61
N HIS A 149 14.80 8.56 -22.49
CA HIS A 149 13.84 7.54 -22.10
C HIS A 149 13.70 7.43 -20.59
N LEU A 150 12.56 6.87 -20.20
CA LEU A 150 12.30 6.45 -18.83
C LEU A 150 12.35 4.93 -18.74
N TYR A 151 12.67 4.48 -17.54
CA TYR A 151 12.44 3.11 -17.12
C TYR A 151 12.16 3.12 -15.61
N PHE A 152 11.60 2.05 -15.08
CA PHE A 152 11.37 1.95 -13.64
C PHE A 152 11.73 0.58 -13.10
N GLY A 153 12.14 0.55 -11.85
CA GLY A 153 12.37 -0.67 -11.09
C GLY A 153 11.24 -0.90 -10.10
N THR A 154 10.93 -2.16 -9.83
CA THR A 154 10.07 -2.56 -8.72
C THR A 154 10.69 -3.75 -7.99
N LYS A 155 10.47 -3.80 -6.68
CA LYS A 155 10.66 -5.02 -5.87
C LYS A 155 9.30 -5.52 -5.42
N LYS A 156 9.27 -6.76 -4.96
CA LYS A 156 8.09 -7.33 -4.29
C LYS A 156 7.71 -6.44 -3.10
N ASP A 157 6.42 -6.13 -2.98
CA ASP A 157 5.84 -5.38 -1.85
C ASP A 157 6.40 -3.94 -1.66
N THR A 158 7.03 -3.36 -2.67
CA THR A 158 7.50 -1.96 -2.66
C THR A 158 6.86 -1.14 -3.76
N LYS A 159 6.73 0.17 -3.56
CA LYS A 159 6.38 1.10 -4.64
C LYS A 159 7.50 1.12 -5.70
N PRO A 160 7.17 1.20 -6.99
CA PRO A 160 8.18 1.33 -8.03
C PRO A 160 8.88 2.70 -7.94
N TRP A 161 10.14 2.74 -8.40
CA TRP A 161 10.92 3.99 -8.54
C TRP A 161 11.27 4.25 -9.99
N LEU A 162 11.17 5.52 -10.40
CA LEU A 162 11.30 5.96 -11.77
C LEU A 162 12.71 6.52 -12.03
N GLN A 163 13.31 6.12 -13.15
CA GLN A 163 14.64 6.54 -13.59
C GLN A 163 14.54 7.26 -14.94
N LEU A 164 15.33 8.32 -15.11
CA LEU A 164 15.53 9.02 -16.38
C LEU A 164 16.91 8.72 -16.92
N ALA A 165 16.95 8.28 -18.18
CA ALA A 165 18.18 8.06 -18.91
C ALA A 165 18.26 8.91 -20.19
N ILE A 166 19.43 9.53 -20.39
CA ILE A 166 19.74 10.34 -21.56
C ILE A 166 21.07 9.87 -22.12
N ASN A 167 21.05 9.29 -23.32
CA ASN A 167 22.24 8.77 -23.99
C ASN A 167 22.61 9.69 -25.16
N TYR A 168 23.90 9.98 -25.27
CA TYR A 168 24.54 10.64 -26.39
C TYR A 168 25.57 9.70 -27.02
N THR A 169 25.51 9.51 -28.34
CA THR A 169 26.48 8.69 -29.10
C THR A 169 26.88 9.45 -30.35
N ALA A 170 28.19 9.53 -30.59
CA ALA A 170 28.79 10.30 -31.69
C ALA A 170 30.23 9.84 -31.96
N ASP A 171 30.87 10.48 -32.93
CA ASP A 171 32.29 10.26 -33.26
C ASP A 171 33.23 11.10 -32.35
N ASP A 172 32.72 12.20 -31.79
CA ASP A 172 33.48 13.14 -30.96
C ASP A 172 32.80 13.42 -29.60
N TRP A 173 33.63 13.50 -28.56
CA TRP A 173 33.22 13.84 -27.20
C TRP A 173 32.71 15.27 -27.09
N LEU A 174 31.60 15.45 -26.38
CA LEU A 174 31.15 16.76 -25.91
C LEU A 174 31.67 17.07 -24.52
N PHE A 175 31.90 16.04 -23.69
CA PHE A 175 32.11 16.17 -22.23
C PHE A 175 30.95 16.94 -21.61
N ILE A 176 29.76 16.36 -21.72
CA ILE A 176 28.47 16.97 -21.37
C ILE A 176 28.52 17.57 -19.96
N LYS A 177 28.08 18.83 -19.87
CA LYS A 177 28.01 19.62 -18.63
C LYS A 177 26.58 19.87 -18.18
N ARG A 178 25.64 19.99 -19.11
CA ARG A 178 24.22 20.15 -18.82
C ARG A 178 23.36 19.76 -20.01
N TYR A 179 22.08 19.53 -19.74
CA TYR A 179 21.07 19.37 -20.77
C TYR A 179 20.11 20.55 -20.74
N ILE A 180 19.79 21.10 -21.90
CA ILE A 180 18.75 22.12 -22.04
C ILE A 180 17.63 21.52 -22.87
N ILE A 181 16.43 21.43 -22.30
CA ILE A 181 15.26 20.88 -22.95
C ILE A 181 14.29 22.01 -23.24
N LYS A 182 13.96 22.21 -24.52
CA LYS A 182 12.97 23.20 -24.96
C LYS A 182 11.71 22.48 -25.41
N THR A 183 10.58 22.82 -24.80
CA THR A 183 9.24 22.39 -25.22
C THR A 183 8.49 23.57 -25.86
N ASP A 184 7.25 23.36 -26.26
CA ASP A 184 6.38 24.45 -26.71
C ASP A 184 6.04 25.43 -25.56
N ASN A 185 6.06 24.97 -24.30
CA ASN A 185 5.60 25.74 -23.14
C ASN A 185 6.75 26.37 -22.35
N ASP A 186 7.88 25.67 -22.20
CA ASP A 186 8.93 26.06 -21.26
C ASP A 186 10.34 25.63 -21.71
N THR A 187 11.36 25.98 -20.91
CA THR A 187 12.75 25.57 -21.06
C THR A 187 13.29 25.04 -19.74
N TYR A 188 13.68 23.77 -19.73
CA TYR A 188 14.20 23.08 -18.56
C TYR A 188 15.72 22.93 -18.68
N THR A 189 16.42 23.03 -17.55
CA THR A 189 17.86 22.75 -17.49
C THR A 189 18.12 21.65 -16.48
N ILE A 190 18.80 20.59 -16.92
CA ILE A 190 19.36 19.56 -16.03
C ILE A 190 20.84 19.91 -15.87
N ASN A 191 21.29 20.06 -14.62
CA ASN A 191 22.69 20.28 -14.26
C ASN A 191 23.23 19.04 -13.54
N PRO A 192 23.73 18.03 -14.27
CA PRO A 192 24.35 16.86 -13.66
C PRO A 192 25.55 17.25 -12.80
N SER A 193 25.71 16.57 -11.67
CA SER A 193 26.98 16.51 -10.96
C SER A 193 28.02 15.76 -11.80
N TYR A 194 29.30 15.99 -11.49
CA TYR A 194 30.41 15.40 -12.25
C TYR A 194 30.35 13.86 -12.34
N SER A 195 29.83 13.19 -11.30
CA SER A 195 29.72 11.72 -11.24
C SER A 195 28.48 11.14 -11.90
N GLU A 196 27.52 11.96 -12.35
CA GLU A 196 26.28 11.48 -12.96
C GLU A 196 26.38 11.28 -14.47
N ILE A 197 27.42 11.84 -15.11
CA ILE A 197 27.71 11.61 -16.53
C ILE A 197 28.79 10.55 -16.64
N ASN A 198 28.41 9.43 -17.24
CA ASN A 198 29.31 8.34 -17.55
C ASN A 198 29.74 8.42 -19.02
N THR A 199 30.91 7.88 -19.32
CA THR A 199 31.55 7.97 -20.63
C THR A 199 32.23 6.66 -20.98
N ASP A 200 32.06 6.16 -22.20
CA ASP A 200 32.79 5.00 -22.72
C ASP A 200 32.89 5.06 -24.26
N ASN A 201 33.70 4.19 -24.86
CA ASN A 201 33.94 4.16 -26.31
C ASN A 201 34.21 2.75 -26.83
N GLY A 202 34.03 2.55 -28.13
CA GLY A 202 34.26 1.26 -28.76
C GLY A 202 33.93 1.27 -30.25
N ALA A 203 34.65 0.45 -31.02
CA ALA A 203 34.44 0.28 -32.47
C ALA A 203 34.43 1.60 -33.29
N GLY A 204 35.12 2.64 -32.82
CA GLY A 204 35.19 3.94 -33.47
C GLY A 204 34.12 4.95 -33.04
N GLU A 205 33.23 4.58 -32.12
CA GLU A 205 32.18 5.45 -31.57
C GLU A 205 32.46 5.77 -30.10
N ILE A 206 31.95 6.92 -29.63
CA ILE A 206 31.94 7.31 -28.22
C ILE A 206 30.50 7.43 -27.71
N TRP A 207 30.28 7.23 -26.42
CA TRP A 207 28.99 7.54 -25.80
C TRP A 207 29.11 8.13 -24.40
N GLU A 208 28.23 9.07 -24.13
CA GLU A 208 28.06 9.76 -22.84
C GLU A 208 26.62 9.55 -22.36
N TRP A 209 26.42 9.10 -21.13
CA TRP A 209 25.07 8.86 -20.61
C TRP A 209 24.85 9.36 -19.19
N TYR A 210 23.63 9.85 -18.99
CA TYR A 210 23.06 10.25 -17.71
C TYR A 210 21.99 9.24 -17.31
N ASP A 211 22.02 8.75 -16.07
CA ASP A 211 21.03 7.80 -15.55
C ASP A 211 20.81 8.01 -14.05
N VAL A 212 19.66 8.59 -13.68
CA VAL A 212 19.36 8.98 -12.30
C VAL A 212 17.87 8.82 -11.94
N PRO A 213 17.53 8.83 -10.64
CA PRO A 213 16.15 8.92 -10.20
C PRO A 213 15.44 10.19 -10.68
N VAL A 214 14.15 10.05 -11.00
CA VAL A 214 13.28 11.17 -11.35
C VAL A 214 12.79 11.85 -10.07
N ASP A 215 13.13 13.13 -9.91
CA ASP A 215 12.56 14.01 -8.88
C ASP A 215 11.33 14.76 -9.40
N GLN A 216 10.76 15.64 -8.57
CA GLN A 216 9.55 16.38 -8.90
C GLN A 216 9.74 17.30 -10.13
N GLU A 217 10.89 17.96 -10.27
CA GLU A 217 11.17 18.88 -11.38
C GLU A 217 11.32 18.12 -12.71
N LYS A 218 12.10 17.04 -12.69
CA LYS A 218 12.26 16.13 -13.84
C LYS A 218 10.91 15.55 -14.24
N TYR A 219 10.08 15.13 -13.27
CA TYR A 219 8.75 14.60 -13.55
C TYR A 219 7.87 15.60 -14.30
N LYS A 220 7.82 16.87 -13.85
CA LYS A 220 7.07 17.93 -14.53
C LYS A 220 7.60 18.20 -15.93
N MET A 221 8.92 18.26 -16.10
CA MET A 221 9.57 18.41 -17.40
C MET A 221 9.16 17.27 -18.35
N ILE A 222 9.18 16.01 -17.88
CA ILE A 222 8.78 14.85 -18.70
C ILE A 222 7.32 14.96 -19.12
N GLU A 223 6.41 15.33 -18.22
CA GLU A 223 4.99 15.51 -18.57
C GLU A 223 4.82 16.61 -19.63
N ASP A 224 5.58 17.69 -19.57
CA ASP A 224 5.55 18.75 -20.57
C ASP A 224 6.13 18.29 -21.92
N ILE A 225 7.23 17.54 -21.92
CA ILE A 225 7.78 16.91 -23.13
C ILE A 225 6.74 16.03 -23.82
N ILE A 226 6.03 15.19 -23.06
CA ILE A 226 4.98 14.29 -23.59
C ILE A 226 3.85 15.08 -24.24
N LYS A 227 3.39 16.17 -23.60
CA LYS A 227 2.26 16.99 -24.08
C LYS A 227 2.63 17.92 -25.24
N SER A 228 3.91 18.28 -25.36
CA SER A 228 4.38 19.17 -26.42
C SER A 228 4.23 18.54 -27.81
N LYS A 229 3.91 19.38 -28.81
CA LYS A 229 4.06 19.04 -30.23
C LYS A 229 5.54 18.97 -30.57
N ASN A 230 6.32 19.98 -30.18
CA ASN A 230 7.77 20.04 -30.41
C ASN A 230 8.54 20.01 -29.09
N ALA A 231 9.50 19.10 -29.00
CA ALA A 231 10.50 19.12 -27.95
C ALA A 231 11.88 18.86 -28.54
N LYS A 232 12.88 19.59 -28.05
CA LYS A 232 14.28 19.43 -28.43
C LYS A 232 15.14 19.37 -27.18
N ILE A 233 16.24 18.63 -27.27
CA ILE A 233 17.28 18.58 -26.26
C ILE A 233 18.58 19.09 -26.86
N ARG A 234 19.25 19.96 -26.11
CA ARG A 234 20.64 20.34 -26.31
C ARG A 234 21.50 19.58 -25.31
N HIS A 235 22.46 18.83 -25.83
CA HIS A 235 23.59 18.28 -25.09
C HIS A 235 24.67 19.36 -25.08
N GLU A 236 24.80 20.11 -23.98
CA GLU A 236 25.80 21.19 -23.85
C GLU A 236 27.08 20.61 -23.25
N GLY A 237 28.15 20.59 -24.04
CA GLY A 237 29.46 20.09 -23.66
C GLY A 237 30.37 21.15 -23.05
N LYS A 238 31.67 20.81 -22.95
CA LYS A 238 32.71 21.72 -22.47
C LYS A 238 33.00 22.87 -23.46
N GLN A 239 33.00 22.58 -24.76
CA GLN A 239 33.34 23.54 -25.83
C GLN A 239 32.26 23.67 -26.91
N TYR A 240 31.50 22.60 -27.14
CA TYR A 240 30.51 22.51 -28.21
C TYR A 240 29.20 21.95 -27.68
N TYR A 241 28.15 22.03 -28.51
CA TYR A 241 26.84 21.47 -28.21
C TYR A 241 26.29 20.68 -29.39
N LYS A 242 25.33 19.79 -29.11
CA LYS A 242 24.51 19.12 -30.13
C LYS A 242 23.05 19.21 -29.77
N ASP A 243 22.25 19.60 -30.77
CA ASP A 243 20.80 19.68 -30.66
C ASP A 243 20.17 18.51 -31.41
N ARG A 244 19.12 17.92 -30.82
CA ARG A 244 18.25 16.98 -31.53
C ARG A 244 16.81 17.11 -31.08
N ALA A 245 15.88 16.67 -31.92
CA ALA A 245 14.49 16.52 -31.51
C ALA A 245 14.35 15.34 -30.53
N ILE A 246 13.46 15.50 -29.54
CA ILE A 246 12.90 14.37 -28.81
C ILE A 246 11.76 13.84 -29.69
N THR A 247 11.97 12.65 -30.25
CA THR A 247 11.13 12.08 -31.29
C THR A 247 9.74 11.71 -30.77
N GLN A 248 8.76 11.60 -31.67
CA GLN A 248 7.42 11.13 -31.28
C GLN A 248 7.45 9.71 -30.69
N LYS A 249 8.38 8.87 -31.16
CA LYS A 249 8.61 7.52 -30.61
C LYS A 249 9.12 7.59 -29.17
N GLU A 250 10.07 8.46 -28.87
CA GLU A 250 10.54 8.70 -27.49
C GLU A 250 9.40 9.26 -26.62
N LYS A 251 8.63 10.25 -27.09
CA LYS A 251 7.47 10.78 -26.35
C LYS A 251 6.43 9.72 -26.01
N GLN A 252 6.11 8.86 -26.97
CA GLN A 252 5.20 7.73 -26.73
C GLN A 252 5.78 6.74 -25.72
N ALA A 253 7.08 6.45 -25.78
CA ALA A 253 7.76 5.59 -24.82
C ALA A 253 7.73 6.18 -23.40
N LEU A 254 7.97 7.49 -23.25
CA LEU A 254 7.83 8.20 -21.97
C LEU A 254 6.40 8.05 -21.42
N GLN A 255 5.38 8.26 -22.26
CA GLN A 255 3.98 8.09 -21.87
C GLN A 255 3.66 6.65 -21.45
N ASN A 256 4.12 5.64 -22.20
CA ASN A 256 3.91 4.23 -21.88
C ASN A 256 4.50 3.88 -20.52
N ILE A 257 5.72 4.36 -20.24
CA ILE A 257 6.39 4.14 -18.97
C ILE A 257 5.66 4.83 -17.82
N LEU A 258 5.23 6.08 -17.96
CA LEU A 258 4.46 6.76 -16.91
C LEU A 258 3.11 6.08 -16.65
N THR A 259 2.42 5.60 -17.69
CA THR A 259 1.16 4.86 -17.56
C THR A 259 1.36 3.56 -16.77
N ALA A 260 2.37 2.77 -17.14
CA ALA A 260 2.68 1.53 -16.43
C ALA A 260 3.16 1.79 -15.00
N TYR A 261 4.05 2.77 -14.81
CA TYR A 261 4.53 3.19 -13.50
C TYR A 261 3.36 3.47 -12.54
N LYS A 262 2.38 4.28 -12.98
CA LYS A 262 1.15 4.57 -12.20
C LYS A 262 0.30 3.32 -11.98
N ALA A 263 0.11 2.49 -13.00
CA ALA A 263 -0.67 1.26 -12.89
C ALA A 263 -0.08 0.26 -11.87
N LEU A 264 1.24 0.26 -11.69
CA LEU A 264 1.95 -0.55 -10.69
C LEU A 264 2.06 0.12 -9.31
N GLY A 265 1.35 1.23 -9.07
CA GLY A 265 1.32 1.91 -7.77
C GLY A 265 2.44 2.94 -7.59
N GLY A 266 3.10 3.34 -8.67
CA GLY A 266 4.03 4.47 -8.68
C GLY A 266 3.29 5.79 -8.47
N GLU A 267 3.91 6.66 -7.70
CA GLU A 267 3.37 7.99 -7.36
C GLU A 267 4.30 9.06 -7.91
N GLN A 268 3.76 10.27 -8.11
CA GLN A 268 4.62 11.40 -8.45
C GLN A 268 5.63 11.62 -7.32
N PRO A 269 6.94 11.79 -7.62
CA PRO A 269 7.94 12.08 -6.60
C PRO A 269 7.56 13.34 -5.81
N ASN A 270 7.59 13.25 -4.49
CA ASN A 270 7.45 14.40 -3.60
C ASN A 270 8.76 15.22 -3.64
N GLY A 271 8.64 16.54 -3.65
CA GLY A 271 9.77 17.47 -3.59
C GLY A 271 10.34 17.61 -2.19
#